data_AF-A0A7C9D9N0-F1
#
_entry.id   AF-A0A7C9D9N0-F1
#
_cell.length_a   1.000
_cell.length_b   1.000
_cell.length_c   1.000
_cell.angle_alpha   90.00
_cell.angle_beta   90.00
_cell.angle_gamma   90.00
#
_symmetry.space_group_name_H-M   'P 1'
#
loop_
_entity.id
_entity.type
_entity.pdbx_description
1 polymer ?
#
loop_
_entity_poly.entity_id
_entity_poly.type
_entity_poly.pdbx_seq_one_letter_code
_entity_poly.pdbx_strand_id
1 'polypeptide(L)'
;MDCIKPPSSSESTRTKFSRTFSKCIHPQTPSRFPPNQTHPNLPPKQLKTLSEELNISLKDIKSDQTKIKLTRQKSQKLNSGEQQVVKNRAAKEALIAKLFAGLSSIKAAYAELQIAQFPYNSEAIQAADEALVAELMVLSELKHKYLNKDLDLPPPHVTQLLAEIQEQQSNIKTYEITMKQLEGRIEQKDAEIEQLRDKLEEINRGNSSLEKKLNSSGVVCLIGNNVSLTNLNQTHFIRVLNHALRSVRHFVKQLVREMEAKNWDLELAAKAIEPNTVFAKSKHWA
;
A
#
# COMPACT_ATOMS: atom_id res chain seq x y z
N MET A 1 23.49 20.16 -35.15
CA MET A 1 23.51 21.30 -34.20
C MET A 1 22.53 22.31 -34.76
N ASP A 2 21.36 22.42 -34.16
CA ASP A 2 20.53 23.63 -34.10
C ASP A 2 19.25 23.28 -33.30
N CYS A 3 19.19 23.84 -32.10
CA CYS A 3 18.12 23.63 -31.12
C CYS A 3 16.92 24.53 -31.45
N ILE A 4 15.79 23.95 -31.82
CA ILE A 4 14.50 24.65 -31.87
C ILE A 4 13.82 24.50 -30.51
N LYS A 5 13.77 25.61 -29.78
CA LYS A 5 13.08 25.82 -28.51
C LYS A 5 11.56 25.91 -28.77
N PRO A 6 10.68 25.17 -28.09
CA PRO A 6 9.24 25.41 -28.21
C PRO A 6 8.84 26.66 -27.39
N PRO A 7 7.86 27.45 -27.86
CA PRO A 7 7.46 28.69 -27.22
C PRO A 7 6.66 28.44 -25.94
N SER A 8 6.89 29.34 -24.98
CA SER A 8 6.17 29.49 -23.72
C SER A 8 4.73 29.94 -23.92
N SER A 9 3.90 29.58 -22.92
CA SER A 9 2.61 30.16 -22.55
C SER A 9 1.49 30.14 -23.59
N SER A 10 0.66 29.10 -23.54
CA SER A 10 -0.78 29.28 -23.76
C SER A 10 -1.48 29.18 -22.42
N GLU A 11 -2.11 30.29 -22.00
CA GLU A 11 -3.04 30.30 -20.87
C GLU A 11 -4.17 29.31 -21.16
N SER A 12 -4.22 28.25 -20.36
CA SER A 12 -5.24 27.22 -20.47
C SER A 12 -6.58 27.81 -20.01
N THR A 13 -7.40 28.25 -20.97
CA THR A 13 -8.84 28.51 -20.80
C THR A 13 -9.60 27.19 -20.64
N ARG A 14 -9.17 26.35 -19.70
CA ARG A 14 -9.96 25.19 -19.26
C ARG A 14 -11.21 25.72 -18.57
N THR A 15 -12.35 25.46 -19.19
CA THR A 15 -13.67 25.70 -18.63
C THR A 15 -13.78 25.06 -17.25
N LYS A 16 -14.58 25.64 -16.34
CA LYS A 16 -14.80 25.08 -14.98
C LYS A 16 -15.14 23.59 -15.05
N PHE A 17 -15.93 23.19 -16.04
CA PHE A 17 -16.24 21.80 -16.39
C PHE A 17 -15.01 20.92 -16.60
N SER A 18 -14.03 21.35 -17.40
CA SER A 18 -12.79 20.60 -17.61
C SER A 18 -11.97 20.43 -16.32
N ARG A 19 -12.03 21.42 -15.41
CA ARG A 19 -11.36 21.33 -14.11
C ARG A 19 -12.05 20.32 -13.19
N THR A 20 -13.39 20.30 -13.14
CA THR A 20 -14.15 19.32 -12.36
C THR A 20 -13.95 17.90 -12.93
N PHE A 21 -14.08 17.73 -14.25
CA PHE A 21 -13.87 16.44 -14.92
C PHE A 21 -12.46 15.87 -14.69
N SER A 22 -11.43 16.73 -14.74
CA SER A 22 -10.04 16.31 -14.49
C SER A 22 -9.81 15.87 -13.05
N LYS A 23 -10.48 16.50 -12.07
CA LYS A 23 -10.42 16.11 -10.65
C LYS A 23 -11.09 14.77 -10.38
N CYS A 24 -12.19 14.46 -11.07
CA CYS A 24 -12.96 13.22 -10.85
C CYS A 24 -12.27 11.97 -11.44
N ILE A 25 -11.60 12.12 -12.59
CA ILE A 25 -10.97 11.00 -13.31
C ILE A 25 -9.55 10.72 -12.86
N HIS A 26 -8.81 11.76 -12.46
CA HIS A 26 -7.44 11.61 -11.98
C HIS A 26 -7.40 12.01 -10.51
N PRO A 27 -7.69 11.10 -9.56
CA PRO A 27 -7.21 11.31 -8.21
C PRO A 27 -5.71 11.48 -8.34
N GLN A 28 -5.21 12.69 -8.09
CA GLN A 28 -3.77 12.91 -8.08
C GLN A 28 -3.19 11.95 -7.04
N THR A 29 -2.51 10.92 -7.53
CA THR A 29 -1.63 10.10 -6.71
C THR A 29 -0.65 11.06 -6.04
N PRO A 30 -0.53 11.08 -4.70
CA PRO A 30 0.47 11.90 -4.06
C PRO A 30 1.83 11.56 -4.66
N SER A 31 2.49 12.62 -5.13
CA SER A 31 3.80 12.62 -5.77
C SER A 31 4.74 11.63 -5.09
N ARG A 32 5.24 10.68 -5.89
CA ARG A 32 6.33 9.76 -5.55
C ARG A 32 7.59 10.59 -5.30
N PHE A 33 7.88 10.89 -4.03
CA PHE A 33 9.21 11.38 -3.65
C PHE A 33 10.23 10.24 -3.77
N PRO A 34 11.44 10.48 -4.32
CA PRO A 34 12.49 9.47 -4.41
C PRO A 34 13.12 9.21 -3.03
N PRO A 35 13.66 8.00 -2.78
CA PRO A 35 14.31 7.69 -1.51
C PRO A 35 15.75 8.19 -1.55
N ASN A 36 16.11 9.07 -0.61
CA ASN A 36 17.31 9.00 0.24
C ASN A 36 17.66 10.38 0.77
N GLN A 37 17.50 10.57 2.08
CA GLN A 37 18.60 10.94 2.96
C GLN A 37 18.18 10.73 4.42
N THR A 38 19.07 10.08 5.13
CA THR A 38 19.03 9.58 6.51
C THR A 38 18.88 10.72 7.51
N HIS A 39 17.82 10.72 8.32
CA HIS A 39 17.81 11.40 9.64
C HIS A 39 16.89 10.66 10.61
N PRO A 40 17.37 10.28 11.81
CA PRO A 40 16.58 9.57 12.80
C PRO A 40 15.76 10.53 13.67
N ASN A 41 14.60 10.06 14.12
CA ASN A 41 13.69 10.64 15.11
C ASN A 41 12.81 11.82 14.65
N LEU A 42 11.63 11.50 14.10
CA LEU A 42 10.41 12.32 14.27
C LEU A 42 9.32 11.46 14.92
N PRO A 43 8.60 11.96 15.95
CA PRO A 43 7.45 11.26 16.51
C PRO A 43 6.29 11.23 15.50
N PRO A 44 5.34 10.29 15.61
CA PRO A 44 4.22 10.18 14.69
C PRO A 44 3.39 11.47 14.75
N LYS A 45 3.34 12.18 13.62
CA LYS A 45 2.39 13.29 13.45
C LYS A 45 1.00 12.68 13.46
N GLN A 46 0.24 12.96 14.50
CA GLN A 46 -1.18 12.67 14.59
C GLN A 46 -1.88 13.26 13.36
N LEU A 47 -2.46 12.41 12.51
CA LEU A 47 -3.44 12.86 11.53
C LEU A 47 -4.66 13.33 12.32
N LYS A 48 -4.82 14.65 12.39
CA LYS A 48 -6.07 15.25 12.86
C LYS A 48 -7.17 14.87 11.88
N THR A 49 -8.26 14.35 12.40
CA THR A 49 -9.45 13.98 11.62
C THR A 49 -9.97 15.19 10.86
N LEU A 50 -10.23 15.03 9.56
CA LEU A 50 -10.78 16.08 8.68
C LEU A 50 -12.10 16.69 9.19
N SER A 51 -12.80 15.99 10.09
CA SER A 51 -13.98 16.48 10.82
C SER A 51 -13.68 17.71 11.70
N GLU A 52 -12.45 17.87 12.18
CA GLU A 52 -12.07 18.93 13.11
C GLU A 52 -11.70 20.23 12.38
N GLU A 53 -11.23 20.15 11.13
CA GLU A 53 -11.03 21.32 10.26
C GLU A 53 -12.34 21.87 9.66
N LEU A 54 -13.35 21.01 9.45
CA LEU A 54 -14.66 21.43 8.92
C LEU A 54 -15.55 22.14 9.95
N ASN A 55 -15.24 22.04 11.25
CA ASN A 55 -16.02 22.69 12.30
C ASN A 55 -15.75 24.21 12.42
N ILE A 56 -14.89 24.77 11.57
CA ILE A 56 -14.57 26.21 11.57
C ILE A 56 -15.57 27.05 10.74
N SER A 57 -16.44 26.45 9.91
CA SER A 57 -17.24 27.25 8.95
C SER A 57 -18.76 27.17 9.12
N LEU A 58 -19.28 27.30 10.34
CA LEU A 58 -20.73 27.51 10.59
C LEU A 58 -21.09 28.89 11.17
N LYS A 59 -20.10 29.67 11.62
CA LYS A 59 -20.34 31.03 12.15
C LYS A 59 -20.20 32.13 11.08
N ASP A 60 -19.47 31.87 10.00
CA ASP A 60 -19.19 32.87 8.95
C ASP A 60 -20.29 33.00 7.89
N ILE A 61 -21.30 32.13 7.89
CA ILE A 61 -22.42 32.17 6.92
C ILE A 61 -23.46 33.24 7.29
N LYS A 62 -23.47 33.75 8.53
CA LYS A 62 -24.45 34.75 8.99
C LYS A 62 -24.10 36.19 8.59
N SER A 63 -22.85 36.49 8.25
CA SER A 63 -22.39 37.85 7.94
C SER A 63 -22.59 38.25 6.47
N ASP A 64 -22.87 37.32 5.56
CA ASP A 64 -23.01 37.60 4.12
C ASP A 64 -24.46 37.83 3.64
N GLN A 65 -25.47 37.65 4.50
CA GLN A 65 -26.87 37.96 4.14
C GLN A 65 -27.11 39.47 3.92
N THR A 66 -26.27 40.34 4.49
CA THR A 66 -26.38 41.81 4.33
C THR A 66 -25.78 42.32 3.03
N LYS A 67 -24.87 41.58 2.38
CA LYS A 67 -24.30 41.95 1.07
C LYS A 67 -25.21 41.58 -0.12
N ILE A 68 -26.08 40.58 0.04
CA ILE A 68 -27.00 40.13 -1.03
C ILE A 68 -28.10 41.17 -1.33
N LYS A 69 -28.36 42.13 -0.44
CA LYS A 69 -29.34 43.20 -0.68
C LYS A 69 -28.82 44.38 -1.52
N LEU A 70 -27.51 44.52 -1.75
CA LEU A 70 -26.95 45.73 -2.37
C LEU A 70 -26.58 45.61 -3.87
N THR A 71 -27.04 44.57 -4.56
CA THR A 71 -26.76 44.38 -6.01
C THR A 71 -28.01 44.30 -6.88
N ARG A 72 -29.16 44.78 -6.38
CA ARG A 72 -30.45 44.75 -7.08
C ARG A 72 -30.80 46.05 -7.83
N GLN A 73 -29.81 46.91 -8.10
CA GLN A 73 -29.97 48.13 -8.91
C GLN A 73 -28.89 48.26 -9.98
N LYS A 74 -28.78 47.26 -10.87
CA LYS A 74 -28.24 47.50 -12.21
C LYS A 74 -28.87 46.52 -13.19
N SER A 75 -30.17 46.67 -13.38
CA SER A 75 -30.92 46.00 -14.44
C SER A 75 -30.49 46.60 -15.78
N GLN A 76 -29.36 46.15 -16.31
CA GLN A 76 -29.08 46.28 -17.75
C GLN A 76 -30.14 45.46 -18.49
N LYS A 77 -30.90 46.17 -19.32
CA LYS A 77 -32.00 45.66 -20.13
C LYS A 77 -31.43 44.71 -21.19
N LEU A 78 -31.25 43.44 -20.83
CA LEU A 78 -30.92 42.36 -21.77
C LEU A 78 -32.10 42.13 -22.71
N ASN A 79 -31.82 41.92 -23.99
CA ASN A 79 -32.83 41.57 -24.97
C ASN A 79 -33.47 40.22 -24.61
N SER A 80 -34.77 40.05 -24.90
CA SER A 80 -35.55 38.85 -24.53
C SER A 80 -34.93 37.54 -25.03
N GLY A 81 -34.23 37.57 -26.17
CA GLY A 81 -33.50 36.42 -26.71
C GLY A 81 -32.23 36.05 -25.93
N GLU A 82 -31.44 37.03 -25.47
CA GLU A 82 -30.21 36.81 -24.71
C GLU A 82 -30.50 36.25 -23.31
N GLN A 83 -31.58 36.74 -22.68
CA GLN A 83 -32.04 36.24 -21.38
C GLN A 83 -32.45 34.76 -21.44
N GLN A 84 -33.01 34.31 -22.57
CA GLN A 84 -33.43 32.93 -22.77
C GLN A 84 -32.23 31.99 -22.98
N VAL A 85 -31.20 32.44 -23.70
CA VAL A 85 -29.95 31.68 -23.90
C VAL A 85 -29.21 31.49 -22.58
N VAL A 86 -29.12 32.53 -21.76
CA VAL A 86 -28.48 32.46 -20.43
C VAL A 86 -29.23 31.51 -19.49
N LYS A 87 -30.57 31.56 -19.47
CA LYS A 87 -31.40 30.64 -18.68
C LYS A 87 -31.23 29.18 -19.12
N ASN A 88 -31.25 28.92 -20.42
CA ASN A 88 -31.05 27.58 -20.97
C ASN A 88 -29.66 27.04 -20.66
N ARG A 89 -28.63 27.89 -20.69
CA ARG A 89 -27.28 27.52 -20.29
C ARG A 89 -27.19 27.18 -18.80
N ALA A 90 -27.75 28.02 -17.94
CA ALA A 90 -27.75 27.78 -16.50
C ALA A 90 -28.51 26.48 -16.14
N ALA A 91 -29.65 26.21 -16.80
CA ALA A 91 -30.40 24.97 -16.62
C ALA A 91 -29.59 23.72 -17.02
N LYS A 92 -28.83 23.78 -18.12
CA LYS A 92 -27.92 22.70 -18.52
C LYS A 92 -26.79 22.50 -17.51
N GLU A 93 -26.17 23.58 -17.04
CA GLU A 93 -25.11 23.52 -16.03
C GLU A 93 -25.62 22.91 -14.71
N ALA A 94 -26.85 23.26 -14.28
CA ALA A 94 -27.48 22.67 -13.11
C ALA A 94 -27.79 21.16 -13.27
N LEU A 95 -28.22 20.74 -14.46
CA LEU A 95 -28.44 19.32 -14.77
C LEU A 95 -27.13 18.52 -14.73
N ILE A 96 -26.07 19.07 -15.32
CA ILE A 96 -24.73 18.48 -15.28
C ILE A 96 -24.24 18.36 -13.83
N ALA A 97 -24.44 19.38 -13.01
CA ALA A 97 -24.06 19.34 -11.60
C ALA A 97 -24.78 18.20 -10.86
N LYS A 98 -26.10 18.03 -11.08
CA LYS A 98 -26.86 16.90 -10.52
C LYS A 98 -26.33 15.54 -10.97
N LEU A 99 -25.91 15.42 -12.22
CA LEU A 99 -25.31 14.19 -12.74
C LEU A 99 -24.00 13.85 -12.00
N PHE A 100 -23.11 14.82 -11.79
CA PHE A 100 -21.86 14.59 -11.04
C PHE A 100 -22.10 14.28 -9.57
N ALA A 101 -23.09 14.92 -8.95
CA ALA A 101 -23.52 14.60 -7.60
C ALA A 101 -23.99 13.15 -7.47
N GLY A 102 -24.84 12.68 -8.39
CA GLY A 102 -25.32 11.29 -8.41
C GLY A 102 -24.20 10.29 -8.68
N LEU A 103 -23.33 10.56 -9.67
CA LEU A 103 -22.16 9.71 -9.94
C LEU A 103 -21.22 9.60 -8.74
N SER A 104 -21.01 10.71 -8.03
CA SER A 104 -20.17 10.73 -6.83
C SER A 104 -20.82 9.97 -5.67
N SER A 105 -22.15 10.07 -5.53
CA SER A 105 -22.92 9.33 -4.53
C SER A 105 -22.85 7.82 -4.79
N ILE A 106 -23.00 7.38 -6.05
CA ILE A 106 -22.80 5.98 -6.46
C ILE A 106 -21.38 5.52 -6.15
N LYS A 107 -20.37 6.34 -6.45
CA LYS A 107 -18.97 6.03 -6.14
C LYS A 107 -18.75 5.82 -4.64
N ALA A 108 -19.36 6.66 -3.80
CA ALA A 108 -19.30 6.53 -2.35
C ALA A 108 -19.99 5.24 -1.87
N ALA A 109 -21.21 4.96 -2.35
CA ALA A 109 -21.94 3.73 -1.99
C ALA A 109 -21.16 2.48 -2.42
N TYR A 110 -20.51 2.50 -3.59
CA TYR A 110 -19.66 1.41 -4.02
C TYR A 110 -18.42 1.23 -3.12
N ALA A 111 -17.79 2.32 -2.68
CA ALA A 111 -16.70 2.26 -1.72
C ALA A 111 -17.15 1.68 -0.37
N GLU A 112 -18.35 2.03 0.11
CA GLU A 112 -18.99 1.47 1.30
C GLU A 112 -19.20 -0.05 1.14
N LEU A 113 -19.69 -0.48 -0.02
CA LEU A 113 -19.86 -1.90 -0.34
C LEU A 113 -18.53 -2.66 -0.34
N GLN A 114 -17.46 -2.04 -0.86
CA GLN A 114 -16.12 -2.66 -0.86
C GLN A 114 -15.58 -2.89 0.55
N ILE A 115 -15.72 -1.92 1.47
CA ILE A 115 -15.26 -2.12 2.86
C ILE A 115 -16.13 -3.08 3.64
N ALA A 116 -17.42 -3.17 3.34
CA ALA A 116 -18.33 -4.08 4.02
C ALA A 116 -18.10 -5.56 3.65
N GLN A 117 -17.33 -5.85 2.60
CA GLN A 117 -16.98 -7.23 2.24
C GLN A 117 -15.89 -7.82 3.14
N PHE A 118 -15.03 -6.99 3.73
CA PHE A 118 -13.85 -7.45 4.47
C PHE A 118 -13.56 -6.57 5.70
N PRO A 119 -13.93 -7.02 6.91
CA PRO A 119 -14.66 -8.26 7.22
C PRO A 119 -16.11 -8.23 6.73
N TYR A 120 -16.66 -9.40 6.38
CA TYR A 120 -18.01 -9.51 5.81
C TYR A 120 -19.09 -8.99 6.78
N ASN A 121 -19.83 -7.97 6.34
CA ASN A 121 -20.95 -7.38 7.05
C ASN A 121 -22.17 -7.30 6.13
N SER A 122 -23.11 -8.23 6.30
CA SER A 122 -24.32 -8.32 5.48
C SER A 122 -25.21 -7.07 5.57
N GLU A 123 -25.31 -6.45 6.76
CA GLU A 123 -26.16 -5.28 6.97
C GLU A 123 -25.57 -4.06 6.24
N ALA A 124 -24.27 -3.84 6.36
CA ALA A 124 -23.59 -2.76 5.66
C ALA A 124 -23.57 -2.95 4.14
N ILE A 125 -23.44 -4.20 3.65
CA ILE A 125 -23.57 -4.51 2.22
C ILE A 125 -24.98 -4.17 1.73
N GLN A 126 -26.02 -4.57 2.46
CA GLN A 126 -27.40 -4.29 2.07
C GLN A 126 -27.68 -2.79 2.07
N ALA A 127 -27.24 -2.05 3.11
CA ALA A 127 -27.42 -0.60 3.17
C ALA A 127 -26.71 0.13 2.02
N ALA A 128 -25.49 -0.31 1.66
CA ALA A 128 -24.74 0.25 0.53
C ALA A 128 -25.40 -0.07 -0.82
N ASP A 129 -25.95 -1.28 -0.98
CA ASP A 129 -26.71 -1.68 -2.18
C ASP A 129 -28.01 -0.87 -2.32
N GLU A 130 -28.77 -0.73 -1.23
CA GLU A 130 -29.98 0.09 -1.19
C GLU A 130 -29.68 1.56 -1.56
N ALA A 131 -28.60 2.13 -1.03
CA ALA A 131 -28.15 3.47 -1.38
C ALA A 131 -27.75 3.59 -2.86
N LEU A 132 -27.06 2.59 -3.41
CA LEU A 132 -26.67 2.55 -4.81
C LEU A 132 -27.90 2.47 -5.73
N VAL A 133 -28.86 1.61 -5.42
CA VAL A 133 -30.11 1.47 -6.17
C VAL A 133 -30.92 2.77 -6.13
N ALA A 134 -31.02 3.41 -4.95
CA ALA A 134 -31.70 4.69 -4.80
C ALA A 134 -31.07 5.78 -5.70
N GLU A 135 -29.74 5.89 -5.74
CA GLU A 135 -29.05 6.86 -6.60
C GLU A 135 -29.21 6.54 -8.10
N LEU A 136 -29.20 5.26 -8.48
CA LEU A 136 -29.49 4.84 -9.85
C LEU A 136 -30.93 5.19 -10.26
N MET A 137 -31.90 5.07 -9.36
CA MET A 137 -33.27 5.50 -9.60
C MET A 137 -33.34 7.03 -9.84
N VAL A 138 -32.67 7.82 -8.99
CA VAL A 138 -32.58 9.29 -9.15
C VAL A 138 -31.98 9.67 -10.51
N LEU A 139 -30.91 8.99 -10.95
CA LEU A 139 -30.30 9.23 -12.26
C LEU A 139 -31.21 8.79 -13.42
N SER A 140 -31.95 7.70 -13.25
CA SER A 140 -32.93 7.23 -14.24
C SER A 140 -34.05 8.25 -14.44
N GLU A 141 -34.59 8.80 -13.34
CA GLU A 141 -35.58 9.87 -13.39
C GLU A 141 -35.01 11.14 -14.03
N LEU A 142 -33.77 11.51 -13.70
CA LEU A 142 -33.10 12.67 -14.30
C LEU A 142 -32.95 12.51 -15.81
N LYS A 143 -32.58 11.30 -16.28
CA LYS A 143 -32.53 10.95 -17.71
C LYS A 143 -33.91 11.07 -18.35
N HIS A 144 -34.96 10.53 -17.72
CA HIS A 144 -36.32 10.58 -18.25
C HIS A 144 -36.83 12.02 -18.40
N LYS A 145 -36.65 12.85 -17.36
CA LYS A 145 -36.99 14.28 -17.37
C LYS A 145 -36.25 15.06 -18.46
N TYR A 146 -34.97 14.73 -18.68
CA TYR A 146 -34.19 15.33 -19.77
C TYR A 146 -34.75 14.98 -21.17
N LEU A 147 -35.11 13.72 -21.39
CA LEU A 147 -35.62 13.24 -22.69
C LEU A 147 -37.02 13.78 -23.01
N ASN A 148 -37.90 13.84 -22.02
CA ASN A 148 -39.27 14.34 -22.19
C ASN A 148 -39.35 15.87 -22.22
N LYS A 149 -38.23 16.57 -21.96
CA LYS A 149 -38.14 18.04 -21.83
C LYS A 149 -38.93 18.62 -20.65
N ASP A 150 -39.33 17.77 -19.70
CA ASP A 150 -40.03 18.14 -18.47
C ASP A 150 -39.03 18.44 -17.34
N LEU A 151 -38.23 19.48 -17.54
CA LEU A 151 -37.25 19.92 -16.54
C LEU A 151 -37.90 20.91 -15.56
N ASP A 152 -38.74 20.38 -14.68
CA ASP A 152 -39.25 21.14 -13.53
C ASP A 152 -38.19 21.18 -12.42
N LEU A 153 -37.09 21.89 -12.70
CA LEU A 153 -35.97 22.05 -11.79
C LEU A 153 -36.16 23.34 -10.98
N PRO A 154 -35.81 23.33 -9.67
CA PRO A 154 -35.66 24.54 -8.88
C PRO A 154 -34.69 25.52 -9.57
N PRO A 155 -34.68 26.81 -9.18
CA PRO A 155 -33.82 27.83 -9.78
C PRO A 155 -32.40 27.29 -10.02
N PRO A 156 -31.85 27.39 -11.25
CA PRO A 156 -30.62 26.68 -11.63
C PRO A 156 -29.45 26.89 -10.67
N HIS A 157 -29.34 28.11 -10.11
CA HIS A 157 -28.31 28.46 -9.14
C HIS A 157 -28.40 27.66 -7.83
N VAL A 158 -29.61 27.47 -7.30
CA VAL A 158 -29.85 26.69 -6.07
C VAL A 158 -29.58 25.21 -6.33
N THR A 159 -30.07 24.70 -7.45
CA THR A 159 -29.86 23.31 -7.88
C THR A 159 -28.36 22.99 -8.03
N GLN A 160 -27.60 23.89 -8.64
CA GLN A 160 -26.16 23.74 -8.82
C GLN A 160 -25.42 23.71 -7.48
N LEU A 161 -25.74 24.63 -6.57
CA LEU A 161 -25.10 24.69 -5.25
C LEU A 161 -25.38 23.43 -4.42
N LEU A 162 -26.63 22.96 -4.39
CA LEU A 162 -26.99 21.73 -3.67
C LEU A 162 -26.31 20.50 -4.25
N ALA A 163 -26.22 20.40 -5.58
CA ALA A 163 -25.52 19.31 -6.24
C ALA A 163 -24.01 19.34 -5.94
N GLU A 164 -23.39 20.51 -5.91
CA GLU A 164 -21.97 20.65 -5.55
C GLU A 164 -21.72 20.25 -4.10
N ILE A 165 -22.61 20.60 -3.17
CA ILE A 165 -22.53 20.16 -1.77
C ILE A 165 -22.64 18.63 -1.67
N GLN A 166 -23.61 18.02 -2.35
CA GLN A 166 -23.79 16.56 -2.36
C GLN A 166 -22.57 15.84 -2.96
N GLU A 167 -22.02 16.36 -4.05
CA GLU A 167 -20.79 15.87 -4.67
C GLU A 167 -19.61 15.91 -3.69
N GLN A 168 -19.43 17.05 -3.01
CA GLN A 168 -18.36 17.20 -2.01
C GLN A 168 -18.52 16.24 -0.84
N GLN A 169 -19.74 16.08 -0.32
CA GLN A 169 -20.01 15.11 0.76
C GLN A 169 -19.70 13.67 0.34
N SER A 170 -20.08 13.28 -0.87
CA SER A 170 -19.80 11.94 -1.40
C SER A 170 -18.30 11.70 -1.62
N ASN A 171 -17.58 12.73 -2.07
CA ASN A 171 -16.13 12.69 -2.18
C ASN A 171 -15.45 12.54 -0.82
N ILE A 172 -15.89 13.29 0.20
CA ILE A 172 -15.38 13.17 1.57
C ILE A 172 -15.56 11.74 2.09
N LYS A 173 -16.76 11.15 1.97
CA LYS A 173 -17.01 9.75 2.36
C LYS A 173 -16.03 8.78 1.68
N THR A 174 -15.81 8.95 0.38
CA THR A 174 -14.87 8.10 -0.37
C THR A 174 -13.43 8.23 0.16
N TYR A 175 -13.00 9.45 0.49
CA TYR A 175 -11.68 9.69 1.06
C TYR A 175 -11.54 9.12 2.47
N GLU A 176 -12.55 9.25 3.32
CA GLU A 176 -12.56 8.64 4.65
C GLU A 176 -12.43 7.12 4.59
N ILE A 177 -13.14 6.49 3.66
CA ILE A 177 -13.06 5.06 3.42
C ILE A 177 -11.65 4.66 2.98
N THR A 178 -11.09 5.37 1.99
CA THR A 178 -9.74 5.10 1.48
C THR A 178 -8.68 5.31 2.56
N MET A 179 -8.86 6.33 3.41
CA MET A 179 -7.97 6.62 4.53
C MET A 179 -7.95 5.47 5.53
N LYS A 180 -9.13 4.99 5.98
CA LYS A 180 -9.24 3.83 6.88
C LYS A 180 -8.59 2.57 6.29
N GLN A 181 -8.77 2.34 4.99
CA GLN A 181 -8.12 1.21 4.30
C GLN A 181 -6.59 1.32 4.32
N LEU A 182 -6.05 2.52 4.09
CA LEU A 182 -4.61 2.75 4.12
C LEU A 182 -4.04 2.62 5.53
N GLU A 183 -4.74 3.12 6.54
CA GLU A 183 -4.37 2.96 7.96
C GLU A 183 -4.28 1.48 8.34
N GLY A 184 -5.31 0.68 8.03
CA GLY A 184 -5.26 -0.76 8.30
C GLY A 184 -4.15 -1.50 7.56
N ARG A 185 -3.78 -1.06 6.34
CA ARG A 185 -2.64 -1.61 5.60
C ARG A 185 -1.30 -1.25 6.22
N ILE A 186 -1.17 -0.07 6.82
CA ILE A 186 0.02 0.35 7.56
C ILE A 186 0.17 -0.54 8.79
N GLU A 187 -0.89 -0.67 9.59
CA GLU A 187 -0.89 -1.52 10.80
C GLU A 187 -0.54 -2.97 10.48
N GLN A 188 -1.11 -3.52 9.40
CA GLN A 188 -0.78 -4.87 8.93
C GLN A 188 0.72 -5.01 8.58
N LYS A 189 1.29 -4.01 7.91
CA LYS A 189 2.69 -4.03 7.52
C LYS A 189 3.62 -3.83 8.70
N ASP A 190 3.24 -3.02 9.67
CA ASP A 190 4.00 -2.84 10.91
C ASP A 190 4.05 -4.15 11.71
N ALA A 191 2.91 -4.86 11.83
CA ALA A 191 2.87 -6.19 12.45
C ALA A 191 3.74 -7.22 11.71
N GLU A 192 3.76 -7.20 10.38
CA GLU A 192 4.62 -8.06 9.56
C GLU A 192 6.10 -7.74 9.77
N ILE A 193 6.47 -6.46 9.88
CA ILE A 193 7.84 -6.02 10.17
C ILE A 193 8.29 -6.51 11.54
N GLU A 194 7.45 -6.37 12.57
CA GLU A 194 7.74 -6.89 13.91
C GLU A 194 7.94 -8.41 13.89
N GLN A 195 7.03 -9.16 13.26
CA GLN A 195 7.16 -10.60 13.12
C GLN A 195 8.46 -11.03 12.42
N LEU A 196 8.87 -10.31 11.37
CA LEU A 196 10.11 -10.60 10.65
C LEU A 196 11.35 -10.25 11.48
N ARG A 197 11.31 -9.19 12.29
CA ARG A 197 12.38 -8.86 13.23
C ARG A 197 12.56 -9.94 14.29
N ASP A 198 11.47 -10.43 14.85
CA ASP A 198 11.51 -11.52 15.85
C ASP A 198 12.12 -12.80 15.25
N LYS A 199 11.69 -13.16 14.02
CA LYS A 199 12.28 -14.30 13.29
C LYS A 199 13.77 -14.13 13.03
N LEU A 200 14.20 -12.92 12.66
CA LEU A 200 15.60 -12.61 12.43
C LEU A 200 16.41 -12.75 13.73
N GLU A 201 15.89 -12.23 14.84
CA GLU A 201 16.53 -12.35 16.16
C GLU A 201 16.64 -13.81 16.60
N GLU A 202 15.59 -14.60 16.40
CA GLU A 202 15.59 -16.04 16.68
C GLU A 202 16.66 -16.78 15.87
N ILE A 203 16.72 -16.56 14.56
CA ILE A 203 17.74 -17.16 13.69
C ILE A 203 19.13 -16.71 14.12
N ASN A 204 19.32 -15.43 14.44
CA ASN A 204 20.61 -14.90 14.87
C ASN A 204 21.06 -15.50 16.21
N ARG A 205 20.14 -15.68 17.16
CA ARG A 205 20.37 -16.40 18.42
C ARG A 205 20.78 -17.85 18.17
N GLY A 206 20.11 -18.52 17.23
CA GLY A 206 20.46 -19.87 16.77
C GLY A 206 21.87 -19.94 16.19
N ASN A 207 22.20 -19.03 15.27
CA ASN A 207 23.52 -18.93 14.65
C ASN A 207 24.62 -18.69 15.68
N SER A 208 24.43 -17.74 16.60
CA SER A 208 25.38 -17.47 17.69
C SER A 208 25.58 -18.69 18.61
N SER A 209 24.53 -19.48 18.86
CA SER A 209 24.65 -20.73 19.62
C SER A 209 25.46 -21.79 18.87
N LEU A 210 25.21 -21.94 17.57
CA LEU A 210 25.95 -22.86 16.70
C LEU A 210 27.41 -22.45 16.56
N GLU A 211 27.68 -21.15 16.41
CA GLU A 211 29.04 -20.62 16.35
C GLU A 211 29.81 -20.89 17.65
N LYS A 212 29.19 -20.69 18.82
CA LYS A 212 29.79 -21.05 20.11
C LYS A 212 30.09 -22.55 20.22
N LYS A 213 29.19 -23.42 19.73
CA LYS A 213 29.41 -24.88 19.67
C LYS A 213 30.54 -25.25 18.71
N LEU A 214 30.64 -24.57 17.57
CA LEU A 214 31.67 -24.81 16.57
C LEU A 214 33.05 -24.37 17.07
N ASN A 215 33.12 -23.20 17.72
CA ASN A 215 34.33 -22.66 18.31
C ASN A 215 34.82 -23.51 19.50
N SER A 216 33.91 -24.02 20.33
CA SER A 216 34.25 -24.94 21.42
C SER A 216 34.64 -26.35 20.95
N SER A 217 34.14 -26.80 19.78
CA SER A 217 34.55 -28.07 19.15
C SER A 217 36.02 -28.04 18.66
N GLY A 218 36.66 -26.87 18.60
CA GLY A 218 38.08 -26.73 18.24
C GLY A 218 38.41 -27.02 16.77
N VAL A 219 37.40 -27.35 15.96
CA VAL A 219 37.56 -27.74 14.54
C VAL A 219 37.91 -26.53 13.66
N VAL A 220 37.38 -25.34 13.96
CA VAL A 220 37.55 -24.13 13.11
C VAL A 220 38.63 -23.16 13.63
N CYS A 221 38.97 -23.23 14.93
CA CYS A 221 39.92 -22.32 15.57
C CYS A 221 41.36 -22.44 15.01
N LEU A 222 41.69 -23.53 14.32
CA LEU A 222 43.03 -23.75 13.75
C LEU A 222 43.30 -23.00 12.44
N ILE A 223 42.26 -22.62 11.69
CA ILE A 223 42.39 -21.99 10.37
C ILE A 223 41.77 -20.58 10.37
N GLY A 224 40.67 -20.37 11.10
CA GLY A 224 39.84 -19.17 10.95
C GLY A 224 40.40 -17.87 11.51
N ASN A 225 41.36 -17.90 12.44
CA ASN A 225 41.58 -16.71 13.26
C ASN A 225 42.87 -15.94 12.98
N ASN A 226 43.93 -16.54 12.42
CA ASN A 226 45.24 -15.85 12.30
C ASN A 226 46.25 -16.51 11.33
N VAL A 227 45.80 -17.09 10.22
CA VAL A 227 46.74 -17.58 9.19
C VAL A 227 46.63 -16.72 7.95
N SER A 228 47.38 -15.61 7.94
CA SER A 228 47.67 -14.91 6.69
C SER A 228 48.35 -15.92 5.75
N LEU A 229 47.74 -16.22 4.60
CA LEU A 229 48.29 -17.15 3.60
C LEU A 229 49.73 -16.81 3.18
N THR A 230 50.15 -15.57 3.40
CA THR A 230 51.48 -15.04 3.11
C THR A 230 52.57 -15.47 4.09
N ASN A 231 52.24 -16.04 5.26
CA ASN A 231 53.21 -16.44 6.30
C ASN A 231 53.08 -17.92 6.71
N LEU A 232 52.81 -18.79 5.73
CA LEU A 232 52.69 -20.23 5.94
C LEU A 232 54.07 -20.87 6.16
N ASN A 233 54.24 -21.56 7.29
CA ASN A 233 55.42 -22.35 7.63
C ASN A 233 55.08 -23.87 7.62
N GLN A 234 56.09 -24.74 7.49
CA GLN A 234 55.98 -26.21 7.49
C GLN A 234 55.23 -26.74 8.73
N THR A 235 55.34 -26.06 9.86
CA THR A 235 54.60 -26.37 11.10
C THR A 235 53.08 -26.21 10.94
N HIS A 236 52.61 -25.25 10.13
CA HIS A 236 51.19 -25.08 9.82
C HIS A 236 50.67 -26.21 8.93
N PHE A 237 51.45 -26.62 7.93
CA PHE A 237 51.11 -27.76 7.07
C PHE A 237 50.95 -29.05 7.90
N ILE A 238 51.90 -29.34 8.80
CA ILE A 238 51.83 -30.51 9.68
C ILE A 238 50.60 -30.44 10.62
N ARG A 239 50.24 -29.25 11.12
CA ARG A 239 49.04 -29.06 11.95
C ARG A 239 47.75 -29.30 11.17
N VAL A 240 47.65 -28.78 9.94
CA VAL A 240 46.49 -28.99 9.06
C VAL A 240 46.38 -30.46 8.64
N LEU A 241 47.50 -31.11 8.30
CA LEU A 241 47.52 -32.54 7.95
C LEU A 241 47.06 -33.40 9.14
N ASN A 242 47.59 -33.16 10.34
CA ASN A 242 47.15 -33.86 11.54
C ASN A 242 45.68 -33.61 11.87
N HIS A 243 45.18 -32.39 11.61
CA HIS A 243 43.76 -32.08 11.75
C HIS A 243 42.91 -32.84 10.73
N ALA A 244 43.28 -32.84 9.45
CA ALA A 244 42.59 -33.57 8.39
C ALA A 244 42.51 -35.07 8.71
N LEU A 245 43.63 -35.68 9.14
CA LEU A 245 43.66 -37.09 9.55
C LEU A 245 42.76 -37.38 10.75
N ARG A 246 42.71 -36.49 11.76
CA ARG A 246 41.79 -36.63 12.89
C ARG A 246 40.34 -36.50 12.45
N SER A 247 40.01 -35.55 11.59
CA SER A 247 38.65 -35.33 11.08
C SER A 247 38.16 -36.51 10.25
N VAL A 248 39.00 -37.07 9.37
CA VAL A 248 38.68 -38.29 8.62
C VAL A 248 38.43 -39.46 9.58
N ARG A 249 39.29 -39.64 10.59
CA ARG A 249 39.09 -40.71 11.59
C ARG A 249 37.80 -40.52 12.38
N HIS A 250 37.47 -39.29 12.79
CA HIS A 250 36.24 -38.98 13.51
C HIS A 250 35.01 -39.22 12.65
N PHE A 251 35.06 -38.83 11.38
CA PHE A 251 34.00 -39.08 10.40
C PHE A 251 33.77 -40.57 10.21
N VAL A 252 34.83 -41.36 9.97
CA VAL A 252 34.73 -42.82 9.84
C VAL A 252 34.15 -43.45 11.11
N LYS A 253 34.54 -42.98 12.31
CA LYS A 253 33.93 -43.43 13.57
C LYS A 253 32.43 -43.15 13.66
N GLN A 254 31.99 -41.96 13.26
CA GLN A 254 30.56 -41.64 13.25
C GLN A 254 29.80 -42.46 12.21
N LEU A 255 30.37 -42.64 11.02
CA LEU A 255 29.79 -43.48 9.96
C LEU A 255 29.61 -44.93 10.45
N VAL A 256 30.63 -45.50 11.09
CA VAL A 256 30.59 -46.86 11.65
C VAL A 256 29.52 -46.99 12.73
N ARG A 257 29.39 -46.00 13.64
CA ARG A 257 28.31 -45.96 14.65
C ARG A 257 26.91 -45.94 14.04
N GLU A 258 26.69 -45.16 12.99
CA GLU A 258 25.41 -45.12 12.28
C GLU A 258 25.13 -46.44 11.56
N MET A 259 26.15 -47.07 10.97
CA MET A 259 26.07 -48.40 10.35
C MET A 259 25.70 -49.48 11.38
N GLU A 260 26.32 -49.48 12.56
CA GLU A 260 25.96 -50.37 13.68
C GLU A 260 24.53 -50.14 14.19
N ALA A 261 24.12 -48.88 14.35
CA ALA A 261 22.77 -48.55 14.79
C ALA A 261 21.69 -49.08 13.82
N LYS A 262 22.06 -49.28 12.55
CA LYS A 262 21.22 -49.88 11.51
C LYS A 262 21.50 -51.38 11.29
N ASN A 263 22.29 -52.02 12.13
CA ASN A 263 22.68 -53.44 12.05
C ASN A 263 23.36 -53.82 10.72
N TRP A 264 24.14 -52.92 10.12
CA TRP A 264 24.94 -53.24 8.94
C TRP A 264 26.10 -54.16 9.31
N ASP A 265 26.40 -55.11 8.42
CA ASP A 265 27.61 -55.93 8.53
C ASP A 265 28.83 -55.12 8.09
N LEU A 266 29.61 -54.68 9.08
CA LEU A 266 30.81 -53.87 8.88
C LEU A 266 31.90 -54.62 8.10
N GLU A 267 31.98 -55.95 8.22
CA GLU A 267 32.98 -56.74 7.49
C GLU A 267 32.63 -56.84 6.01
N LEU A 268 31.35 -57.05 5.68
CA LEU A 268 30.89 -57.05 4.29
C LEU A 268 31.03 -55.66 3.65
N ALA A 269 30.70 -54.60 4.40
CA ALA A 269 30.85 -53.23 3.91
C ALA A 269 32.33 -52.86 3.65
N ALA A 270 33.24 -53.26 4.54
CA ALA A 270 34.68 -53.02 4.35
C ALA A 270 35.27 -53.82 3.18
N LYS A 271 34.89 -55.10 3.05
CA LYS A 271 35.30 -55.94 1.91
C LYS A 271 34.77 -55.43 0.57
N ALA A 272 33.60 -54.78 0.57
CA ALA A 272 33.04 -54.16 -0.63
C ALA A 272 33.82 -52.92 -1.08
N ILE A 273 34.40 -52.16 -0.15
CA ILE A 273 35.19 -50.97 -0.45
C ILE A 273 36.63 -51.35 -0.83
N GLU A 274 37.26 -52.21 -0.04
CA GLU A 274 38.63 -52.66 -0.28
C GLU A 274 38.76 -54.17 -0.02
N PRO A 275 38.82 -54.99 -1.10
CA PRO A 275 38.64 -56.45 -1.01
C PRO A 275 39.77 -57.19 -0.28
N ASN A 276 40.91 -56.53 -0.03
CA ASN A 276 42.07 -57.09 0.67
C ASN A 276 42.19 -56.63 2.13
N THR A 277 41.14 -56.02 2.70
CA THR A 277 41.17 -55.55 4.09
C THR A 277 40.98 -56.69 5.09
N VAL A 278 42.02 -56.96 5.89
CA VAL A 278 41.96 -57.90 7.01
C VAL A 278 42.10 -57.11 8.31
N PHE A 279 41.01 -56.98 9.07
CA PHE A 279 41.06 -56.33 10.38
C PHE A 279 41.69 -57.26 11.41
N ALA A 280 42.84 -56.87 11.96
CA ALA A 280 43.58 -57.70 12.92
C ALA A 280 42.84 -57.92 14.26
N LYS A 281 41.84 -57.08 14.60
CA LYS A 281 41.00 -57.22 15.81
C LYS A 281 39.57 -56.73 15.55
N SER A 282 38.59 -57.52 16.01
CA SER A 282 37.14 -57.25 15.89
C SER A 282 36.67 -55.89 16.47
N LYS A 283 37.47 -55.24 17.34
CA LYS A 283 37.14 -53.96 18.00
C LYS A 283 38.05 -52.78 17.61
N HIS A 284 38.69 -52.80 16.45
CA HIS A 284 39.67 -51.75 16.10
C HIS A 284 39.05 -50.38 15.73
N TRP A 285 37.72 -50.32 15.59
CA TRP A 285 36.95 -49.14 15.19
C TRP A 285 36.28 -48.37 16.35
N ALA A 286 36.33 -48.88 17.60
CA ALA A 286 35.82 -48.21 18.80
C ALA A 286 36.62 -46.94 19.18
#